data_AF-A0A7X3IPS5-F1
#
_entry.id   AF-A0A7X3IPS5-F1
#
_cell.length_a   1.000
_cell.length_b   1.000
_cell.length_c   1.000
_cell.angle_alpha   90.00
_cell.angle_beta   90.00
_cell.angle_gamma   90.00
#
_symmetry.space_group_name_H-M   'P 1'
#
loop_
_entity.id
_entity.type
_entity.pdbx_description
1 polymer ?
#
loop_
_entity_poly.entity_id
_entity_poly.type
_entity_poly.pdbx_seq_one_letter_code
_entity_poly.pdbx_strand_id
1 'polypeptide(L)'
;MTLGKITLTNDEINEYNKLKQMIREARTRVEISLYTKRAEEILDKGRLRYVDKLEKSNKPQVKGIQDKNRPKDKKLKLSAYAAASHSHTFPQHIKRSPIMTKLVKTNSGR
;
A
#
# COMPACT_ATOMS: atom_id res chain seq x y z
N MET A 1 -6.48 -25.06 13.29
CA MET A 1 -5.88 -23.96 12.51
C MET A 1 -4.58 -24.47 11.91
N THR A 2 -4.49 -24.64 10.60
CA THR A 2 -3.21 -24.99 9.96
C THR A 2 -2.32 -23.75 9.98
N LEU A 3 -1.10 -23.88 10.52
CA LEU A 3 -0.04 -22.87 10.35
C LEU A 3 0.30 -22.82 8.86
N GLY A 4 -0.48 -22.06 8.10
CA GLY A 4 -0.23 -21.80 6.68
C GLY A 4 1.13 -21.12 6.52
N LYS A 5 1.83 -21.42 5.43
CA LYS A 5 3.07 -20.71 5.09
C LYS A 5 2.75 -19.23 4.87
N ILE A 6 3.60 -18.35 5.38
CA ILE A 6 3.45 -16.90 5.29
C ILE A 6 4.68 -16.35 4.57
N THR A 7 4.49 -15.41 3.66
CA THR A 7 5.59 -14.71 3.01
C THR A 7 5.68 -13.28 3.54
N LEU A 8 6.68 -13.00 4.38
CA LEU A 8 6.96 -11.67 4.94
C LEU A 8 8.19 -11.05 4.29
N THR A 9 8.23 -9.72 4.22
CA THR A 9 9.44 -8.95 3.89
C THR A 9 10.32 -8.80 5.14
N ASN A 10 11.59 -8.42 4.94
CA ASN A 10 12.50 -8.18 6.08
C ASN A 10 11.99 -7.06 7.01
N ASP A 11 11.39 -6.00 6.44
CA ASP A 11 10.85 -4.90 7.22
C ASP A 11 9.69 -5.33 8.10
N GLU A 12 8.79 -6.17 7.57
CA GLU A 12 7.67 -6.72 8.32
C GLU A 12 8.12 -7.71 9.41
N ILE A 13 9.16 -8.49 9.15
CA ILE A 13 9.78 -9.35 10.17
C ILE A 13 10.31 -8.50 11.32
N ASN A 14 11.00 -7.40 11.00
CA ASN A 14 11.52 -6.47 12.00
C ASN A 14 10.40 -5.80 12.79
N GLU A 15 9.33 -5.35 12.11
CA GLU A 15 8.18 -4.74 12.75
C GLU A 15 7.43 -5.74 13.64
N TYR A 16 7.20 -6.97 13.17
CA TYR A 16 6.59 -8.04 13.94
C TYR A 16 7.42 -8.37 15.20
N ASN A 17 8.75 -8.42 15.08
CA ASN A 17 9.63 -8.65 16.23
C ASN A 17 9.57 -7.50 17.25
N LYS A 18 9.49 -6.25 16.78
CA LYS A 18 9.26 -5.09 17.67
C LYS A 18 7.91 -5.21 18.39
N LEU A 19 6.83 -5.55 17.68
CA LEU A 19 5.51 -5.74 18.29
C LEU A 19 5.53 -6.88 19.32
N LYS A 20 6.24 -7.97 19.05
CA LYS A 20 6.43 -9.07 20.01
C LYS A 20 7.13 -8.61 21.28
N GLN A 21 8.13 -7.74 21.17
CA GLN A 21 8.79 -7.14 22.33
C GLN A 21 7.84 -6.20 23.08
N MET A 22 7.11 -5.33 22.37
CA MET A 22 6.13 -4.42 22.98
C MET A 22 5.01 -5.16 23.72
N ILE A 23 4.54 -6.31 23.21
CA ILE A 23 3.56 -7.15 23.92
C ILE A 23 4.12 -7.67 25.25
N ARG A 24 5.41 -8.03 25.30
CA ARG A 24 6.05 -8.49 26.54
C ARG A 24 6.22 -7.37 27.56
N GLU A 25 6.45 -6.14 27.09
CA GLU A 25 6.67 -4.96 27.93
C GLU A 25 5.36 -4.22 28.29
N ALA A 26 4.27 -4.54 27.61
CA ALA A 26 2.97 -3.91 27.81
C ALA A 26 2.48 -4.07 29.25
N ARG A 27 1.96 -2.99 29.82
CA ARG A 27 1.49 -2.95 31.22
C ARG A 27 0.00 -3.20 31.31
N THR A 28 -0.73 -2.92 30.24
CA THR A 28 -2.20 -2.99 30.21
C THR A 28 -2.71 -3.99 29.18
N ARG A 29 -3.90 -4.54 29.43
CA ARG A 29 -4.59 -5.43 28.47
C ARG A 29 -4.93 -4.72 27.16
N VAL A 30 -5.17 -3.41 27.22
CA VAL A 30 -5.47 -2.60 26.03
C VAL A 30 -4.25 -2.50 25.12
N GLU A 31 -3.06 -2.24 25.68
CA GLU A 31 -1.80 -2.25 24.92
C GLU A 31 -1.52 -3.62 24.30
N ILE A 32 -1.67 -4.70 25.09
CA ILE A 32 -1.50 -6.08 24.59
C ILE A 32 -2.44 -6.34 23.41
N SER A 33 -3.72 -5.96 23.54
CA SER A 33 -4.70 -6.15 22.46
C SER A 33 -4.35 -5.33 21.22
N LEU A 34 -3.90 -4.09 21.40
CA LEU A 34 -3.52 -3.22 20.30
C LEU A 34 -2.32 -3.79 19.52
N TYR A 35 -1.27 -4.19 20.22
CA TYR A 35 -0.06 -4.72 19.59
C TYR A 35 -0.30 -6.10 18.97
N THR A 36 -1.09 -6.95 19.63
CA THR A 36 -1.51 -8.25 19.05
C THR A 36 -2.26 -8.05 17.75
N LYS A 37 -3.24 -7.13 17.72
CA LYS A 37 -4.00 -6.83 16.49
C LYS A 37 -3.10 -6.33 15.36
N ARG A 38 -2.14 -5.45 15.66
CA ARG A 38 -1.15 -5.02 14.65
C ARG A 38 -0.27 -6.16 14.16
N ALA A 39 0.12 -7.07 15.04
CA ALA A 39 0.92 -8.23 14.66
C ALA A 39 0.13 -9.17 13.74
N GLU A 40 -1.17 -9.37 14.02
CA GLU A 40 -2.08 -10.13 13.15
C GLU A 40 -2.21 -9.52 11.76
N GLU A 41 -2.34 -8.20 11.66
CA GLU A 41 -2.41 -7.50 10.36
C GLU A 41 -1.17 -7.74 9.49
N ILE A 42 0.03 -7.78 10.09
CA ILE A 42 1.27 -8.09 9.36
C ILE A 42 1.24 -9.54 8.84
N LEU A 43 0.82 -10.47 9.69
CA LEU A 43 0.72 -11.88 9.30
C LEU A 43 -0.33 -12.09 8.19
N ASP A 44 -1.46 -11.38 8.25
CA ASP A 44 -2.51 -11.44 7.23
C ASP A 44 -2.06 -10.88 5.89
N LYS A 45 -1.32 -9.76 5.88
CA LYS A 45 -0.67 -9.27 4.65
C LYS A 45 0.28 -10.32 4.07
N GLY A 46 1.05 -10.99 4.92
CA GLY A 46 1.94 -12.06 4.50
C GLY A 46 1.23 -13.30 3.97
N ARG A 47 0.07 -13.64 4.54
CA ARG A 47 -0.80 -14.72 4.06
C ARG A 47 -1.39 -14.37 2.69
N LEU A 48 -1.94 -13.18 2.53
CA LEU A 48 -2.50 -12.70 1.27
C LEU A 48 -1.47 -12.75 0.14
N ARG A 49 -0.24 -12.29 0.39
CA ARG A 49 0.85 -12.39 -0.61
C ARG A 49 1.21 -13.83 -0.94
N TYR A 50 1.20 -14.73 0.04
CA TYR A 50 1.47 -16.13 -0.22
C TYR A 50 0.38 -16.76 -1.11
N VAL A 51 -0.88 -16.49 -0.81
CA VAL A 51 -2.03 -16.93 -1.63
C VAL A 51 -1.95 -16.36 -3.04
N ASP A 52 -1.69 -15.06 -3.19
CA ASP A 52 -1.54 -14.40 -4.50
C ASP A 52 -0.39 -15.02 -5.34
N LYS A 53 0.73 -15.38 -4.70
CA LYS A 53 1.80 -16.13 -5.36
C LYS A 53 1.34 -17.50 -5.83
N LEU A 54 0.62 -18.25 -4.99
CA LEU A 54 0.11 -19.57 -5.36
C LEU A 54 -0.89 -19.48 -6.52
N GLU A 55 -1.79 -18.51 -6.52
CA GLU A 55 -2.76 -18.29 -7.60
C GLU A 55 -2.06 -17.93 -8.91
N LYS A 56 -1.02 -17.09 -8.86
CA LYS A 56 -0.20 -16.74 -10.04
C LYS A 56 0.64 -17.92 -10.54
N SER A 57 1.15 -18.76 -9.65
CA SER A 57 1.92 -19.96 -10.01
C SER A 57 1.05 -21.09 -10.56
N ASN A 58 -0.23 -21.16 -10.16
CA ASN A 58 -1.18 -22.16 -10.64
C ASN A 58 -1.90 -21.76 -11.93
N LYS A 59 -1.76 -20.50 -12.38
CA LYS A 59 -2.13 -20.14 -13.75
C LYS A 59 -1.06 -20.69 -14.69
N PRO A 60 -1.38 -21.65 -15.59
CA PRO A 60 -0.43 -22.03 -16.62
C PRO A 60 -0.05 -20.74 -17.36
N GLN A 61 1.24 -20.45 -17.45
CA GLN A 61 1.72 -19.49 -18.43
C GLN A 61 1.23 -20.02 -19.77
N VAL A 62 0.15 -19.43 -20.29
CA VAL A 62 -0.19 -19.57 -21.70
C VAL A 62 1.02 -18.93 -22.39
N LYS A 63 1.97 -19.78 -22.81
CA LYS A 63 2.99 -19.46 -23.80
C LYS A 63 2.25 -19.24 -25.12
N GLY A 64 1.43 -18.20 -25.16
CA GLY A 64 0.73 -17.74 -26.34
C GLY A 64 1.72 -16.96 -27.15
N ILE A 65 2.38 -17.68 -28.07
CA ILE A 65 2.88 -17.18 -29.35
C ILE A 65 3.93 -16.08 -29.24
N GLN A 66 5.19 -16.47 -29.48
CA GLN A 66 6.17 -15.52 -30.01
C GLN A 66 5.62 -14.99 -31.34
N ASP A 67 5.00 -13.83 -31.32
CA ASP A 67 4.83 -13.03 -32.53
C ASP A 67 6.22 -12.52 -32.92
N LYS A 68 6.91 -13.33 -33.71
CA LYS A 68 8.05 -12.92 -34.52
C LYS A 68 7.54 -11.96 -35.60
N ASN A 69 7.22 -10.73 -35.22
CA ASN A 69 7.12 -9.61 -36.15
C ASN A 69 7.80 -8.39 -35.55
N ARG A 70 9.14 -8.45 -35.56
CA ARG A 70 9.98 -7.25 -35.61
C ARG A 70 9.83 -6.63 -37.01
N PRO A 71 9.58 -5.33 -37.10
CA PRO A 71 10.35 -4.46 -37.97
C PRO A 71 11.48 -3.87 -37.14
N LYS A 72 12.72 -4.14 -37.56
CA LYS A 72 13.88 -3.35 -37.14
C LYS A 72 13.79 -2.01 -37.84
N ASP A 73 13.09 -1.04 -37.25
CA ASP A 73 13.16 0.33 -37.76
C ASP A 73 14.40 1.05 -37.25
N LYS A 74 15.11 1.56 -38.24
CA LYS A 74 16.46 2.09 -38.21
C LYS A 74 16.52 3.32 -37.32
N LYS A 75 17.67 3.48 -36.64
CA LYS A 75 18.08 4.71 -35.97
C LYS A 75 17.85 5.92 -36.87
N LEU A 76 16.92 6.81 -36.49
CA LEU A 76 16.94 8.19 -36.94
C LEU A 76 17.64 9.01 -35.85
N LYS A 77 18.93 9.27 -36.07
CA LYS A 77 19.62 10.40 -35.45
C LYS A 77 19.21 11.64 -36.24
N LEU A 78 18.36 12.48 -35.66
CA LEU A 78 18.19 13.86 -36.11
C LEU A 78 18.35 14.79 -34.92
N SER A 79 19.13 15.83 -35.19
CA SER A 79 19.78 16.76 -34.26
C SER A 79 18.90 17.96 -33.95
N ALA A 80 19.29 18.66 -32.88
CA ALA A 80 19.31 20.11 -32.73
C ALA A 80 18.01 20.89 -32.40
N TYR A 81 18.07 21.49 -31.21
CA TYR A 81 17.42 22.70 -30.73
C TYR A 81 15.88 22.73 -30.67
N ALA A 82 15.35 22.46 -29.48
CA ALA A 82 14.19 23.18 -28.97
C ALA A 82 14.38 23.44 -27.48
N ALA A 83 14.93 24.62 -27.16
CA ALA A 83 14.77 25.20 -25.84
C ALA A 83 13.33 25.72 -25.74
N ALA A 84 12.50 25.02 -24.97
CA ALA A 84 11.20 25.52 -24.55
C ALA A 84 11.13 25.45 -23.03
N SER A 85 11.49 26.57 -22.43
CA SER A 85 11.26 26.89 -21.02
C SER A 85 9.76 26.83 -20.75
N HIS A 86 9.26 25.74 -20.19
CA HIS A 86 7.94 25.70 -19.57
C HIS A 86 8.10 25.49 -18.08
N SER A 87 7.90 26.59 -17.37
CA SER A 87 7.69 26.67 -15.93
C SER A 87 6.55 25.74 -15.52
N HIS A 88 6.89 24.62 -14.88
CA HIS A 88 5.89 23.85 -14.14
C HIS A 88 5.54 24.63 -12.87
N THR A 89 4.39 25.29 -12.94
CA THR A 89 3.69 25.89 -11.81
C THR A 89 3.42 24.83 -10.74
N PHE A 90 3.80 25.16 -9.51
CA PHE A 90 3.48 24.40 -8.30
C PHE A 90 1.97 24.15 -8.18
N PRO A 91 1.52 22.95 -7.77
CA PRO A 91 0.11 22.75 -7.46
C PRO A 91 -0.26 23.58 -6.22
N GLN A 92 -1.26 24.44 -6.41
CA GLN A 92 -1.78 25.30 -5.35
C GLN A 92 -2.43 24.49 -4.23
N HIS A 93 -2.12 24.95 -3.02
CA HIS A 93 -2.66 24.62 -1.72
C HIS A 93 -4.19 24.36 -1.72
N ILE A 94 -4.61 23.15 -1.33
CA ILE A 94 -6.01 22.84 -1.05
C ILE A 94 -6.44 23.68 0.17
N LYS A 95 -7.25 24.70 -0.07
CA LYS A 95 -7.88 25.50 0.98
C LYS A 95 -8.86 24.60 1.75
N ARG A 96 -8.55 24.35 3.03
CA ARG A 96 -9.50 23.81 4.01
C ARG A 96 -10.68 24.76 4.11
N SER A 97 -11.87 24.31 3.76
CA SER A 97 -13.11 24.99 4.13
C SER A 97 -13.45 24.63 5.58
N PRO A 98 -13.71 25.61 6.47
CA PRO A 98 -14.32 25.31 7.75
C PRO A 98 -15.80 24.97 7.50
N ILE A 99 -16.21 23.77 7.91
CA ILE A 99 -17.64 23.44 8.04
C ILE A 99 -18.16 24.26 9.23
N MET A 100 -18.78 25.40 8.91
CA MET A 100 -19.61 26.16 9.84
C MET A 100 -20.99 25.51 9.89
N THR A 101 -21.18 24.47 10.71
CA THR A 101 -22.53 24.11 11.13
C THR A 101 -22.96 25.08 12.21
N LYS A 102 -23.80 26.03 11.81
CA LYS A 102 -24.44 26.98 12.72
C LYS A 102 -25.37 26.22 13.68
N LEU A 103 -25.18 26.59 14.94
CA LEU A 103 -26.05 26.49 16.10
C LEU A 103 -27.51 26.87 15.81
N VAL A 104 -28.42 26.50 16.74
CA VAL A 104 -29.82 26.99 17.00
C VAL A 104 -30.85 25.85 16.76
N LYS A 105 -31.82 25.52 17.64
CA LYS A 105 -32.46 26.24 18.76
C LYS A 105 -32.97 25.25 19.82
N THR A 106 -33.01 25.76 21.04
CA THR A 106 -33.75 25.27 22.21
C THR A 106 -35.25 25.02 21.95
N ASN A 107 -35.81 24.02 22.63
CA ASN A 107 -37.23 23.95 23.02
C ASN A 107 -37.31 23.03 24.25
N SER A 108 -37.42 23.59 25.46
CA SER A 108 -38.66 23.96 26.18
C SER A 108 -39.51 22.76 26.65
N GLY A 109 -39.52 22.56 27.97
CA GLY A 109 -40.69 22.14 28.75
C GLY A 109 -41.10 20.67 28.73
N ARG A 110 -40.64 19.91 29.74
CA ARG A 110 -41.52 19.27 30.72
C ARG A 110 -40.74 18.81 31.94
#